data_AF-A0A5K0XFN7-F1
#
_entry.id   AF-A0A5K0XFN7-F1
#
_cell.length_a   1.000
_cell.length_b   1.000
_cell.length_c   1.000
_cell.angle_alpha   90.00
_cell.angle_beta   90.00
_cell.angle_gamma   90.00
#
_symmetry.space_group_name_H-M   'P 1'
#
loop_
_entity.id
_entity.type
_entity.pdbx_description
1 polymer ?
#
loop_
_entity_poly.entity_id
_entity_poly.type
_entity_poly.pdbx_seq_one_letter_code
_entity_poly.pdbx_strand_id
1 'polypeptide(L)'
;GLREFEAEMETLGRVSHENIVKILGYCKSSGDRILVYEYVANGCLDQWLHGDPPTPVSTRLTWPIRVNLIRGVAAGLAYLHDGCRPKIIHRDIKASNVLLDEEFQAHIADFGLARRVDNPSHSHVSTQVAGTMGYMPPEYKDGLRATTKGDVYSFGVLMLEVATGRRPNLAVEEKENGTVRQVWLVDWARQLVGQGREMEAVDQTLTEDGLEPPSVKEFFRIACSCITDNPGERPLMADVVSMLDPL
;
A
#
# COMPACT_ATOMS: atom_id res chain seq x y z
N GLY A 1 -6.60 -2.27 -20.34
CA GLY A 1 -6.67 -1.48 -21.60
C GLY A 1 -5.31 -1.42 -22.30
N LEU A 2 -5.23 -0.95 -23.56
CA LEU A 2 -3.95 -0.87 -24.32
C LEU A 2 -2.86 -0.10 -23.59
N ARG A 3 -3.23 1.06 -23.04
CA ARG A 3 -2.31 1.94 -22.31
C ARG A 3 -1.77 1.31 -21.04
N GLU A 4 -2.62 0.60 -20.29
CA GLU A 4 -2.22 -0.10 -19.05
C GLU A 4 -1.26 -1.25 -19.37
N PHE A 5 -1.59 -2.06 -20.38
CA PHE A 5 -0.72 -3.15 -20.85
C PHE A 5 0.67 -2.66 -21.26
N GLU A 6 0.74 -1.57 -22.03
CA GLU A 6 2.03 -1.01 -22.46
C GLU A 6 2.79 -0.37 -21.30
N ALA A 7 2.11 0.34 -20.39
CA ALA A 7 2.73 0.90 -19.20
C ALA A 7 3.34 -0.18 -18.30
N GLU A 8 2.62 -1.27 -18.09
CA GLU A 8 3.07 -2.37 -17.26
C GLU A 8 4.23 -3.13 -17.88
N MET A 9 4.16 -3.45 -19.18
CA MET A 9 5.26 -4.08 -19.92
C MET A 9 6.54 -3.22 -19.90
N GLU A 10 6.42 -1.91 -20.12
CA GLU A 10 7.57 -1.00 -20.12
C GLU A 10 8.21 -0.84 -18.73
N THR A 11 7.39 -0.91 -17.69
CA THR A 11 7.83 -0.77 -16.30
C THR A 11 8.45 -2.06 -15.79
N LEU A 12 7.70 -3.17 -15.83
CA LEU A 12 8.14 -4.46 -15.31
C LEU A 12 9.30 -5.08 -16.10
N GLY A 13 9.42 -4.79 -17.40
CA GLY A 13 10.55 -5.24 -18.20
C GLY A 13 11.91 -4.64 -17.79
N ARG A 14 11.94 -3.68 -16.85
CA ARG A 14 13.15 -2.94 -16.44
C ARG A 14 13.39 -2.94 -14.93
N VAL A 15 12.47 -3.48 -14.15
CA VAL A 15 12.58 -3.54 -12.69
C VAL A 15 12.89 -4.97 -12.24
N SER A 16 13.72 -5.09 -11.22
CA SER A 16 14.03 -6.37 -10.57
C SER A 16 14.31 -6.09 -9.11
N HIS A 17 13.39 -6.50 -8.25
CA HIS A 17 13.44 -6.30 -6.81
C HIS A 17 12.66 -7.42 -6.13
N GLU A 18 13.11 -7.88 -4.96
CA GLU A 18 12.46 -9.00 -4.25
C GLU A 18 10.99 -8.69 -3.90
N ASN A 19 10.67 -7.44 -3.57
CA ASN A 19 9.29 -7.02 -3.27
C ASN A 19 8.48 -6.51 -4.47
N ILE A 20 8.83 -6.89 -5.70
CA ILE A 20 8.08 -6.53 -6.91
C ILE A 20 7.88 -7.78 -7.76
N VAL A 21 6.65 -8.03 -8.20
CA VAL A 21 6.33 -9.20 -9.02
C VAL A 21 7.13 -9.20 -10.32
N LYS A 22 7.70 -10.34 -10.67
CA LYS A 22 8.47 -10.51 -11.89
C LYS A 22 7.58 -10.84 -13.08
N ILE A 23 7.74 -10.06 -14.15
CA ILE A 23 7.18 -10.40 -15.46
C ILE A 23 8.08 -11.44 -16.14
N LEU A 24 7.46 -12.54 -16.60
CA LEU A 24 8.13 -13.60 -17.36
C LEU A 24 8.01 -13.39 -18.87
N GLY A 25 6.95 -12.72 -19.32
CA GLY A 25 6.76 -12.43 -20.72
C GLY A 25 5.42 -11.78 -21.02
N TYR A 26 5.13 -11.58 -22.30
CA TYR A 26 3.87 -11.03 -22.77
C TYR A 26 3.47 -11.64 -24.11
N CYS A 27 2.18 -11.58 -24.44
CA CYS A 27 1.63 -11.86 -25.76
C CYS A 27 0.79 -10.68 -26.24
N LYS A 28 1.06 -10.23 -27.47
CA LYS A 28 0.30 -9.18 -28.17
C LYS A 28 -0.05 -9.72 -29.57
N SER A 29 -1.26 -10.23 -29.75
CA SER A 29 -1.71 -10.84 -31.01
C SER A 29 -3.20 -10.62 -31.23
N SER A 30 -3.61 -10.21 -32.43
CA SER A 30 -5.02 -10.20 -32.90
C SER A 30 -6.08 -9.64 -31.93
N GLY A 31 -5.72 -8.69 -31.07
CA GLY A 31 -6.60 -8.08 -30.06
C GLY A 31 -6.33 -8.54 -28.63
N ASP A 32 -5.72 -9.71 -28.45
CA ASP A 32 -5.30 -10.27 -27.18
C ASP A 32 -4.05 -9.57 -26.64
N ARG A 33 -4.06 -9.36 -25.33
CA ARG A 33 -3.04 -8.66 -24.55
C ARG A 33 -2.88 -9.42 -23.25
N ILE A 34 -1.86 -10.27 -23.20
CA ILE A 34 -1.63 -11.17 -22.07
C ILE A 34 -0.27 -10.84 -21.48
N LEU A 35 -0.23 -10.68 -20.16
CA LEU A 35 1.00 -10.55 -19.39
C LEU A 35 1.16 -11.85 -18.59
N VAL A 36 2.38 -12.39 -18.58
CA VAL A 36 2.71 -13.62 -17.88
C VAL A 36 3.67 -13.26 -16.76
N TYR A 37 3.28 -13.57 -15.53
CA TYR A 37 4.04 -13.29 -14.31
C TYR A 37 4.55 -14.59 -13.71
N GLU A 38 5.50 -14.47 -12.78
CA GLU A 38 5.75 -15.56 -11.84
C GLU A 38 4.48 -15.84 -11.02
N TYR A 39 4.33 -17.09 -10.61
CA TYR A 39 3.22 -17.49 -9.76
C TYR A 39 3.56 -17.18 -8.31
N VAL A 40 2.71 -16.39 -7.65
CA VAL A 40 2.85 -15.97 -6.25
C VAL A 40 1.78 -16.70 -5.42
N ALA A 41 2.21 -17.65 -4.60
CA ALA A 41 1.40 -18.78 -4.16
C ALA A 41 0.18 -18.43 -3.29
N ASN A 42 0.30 -17.42 -2.42
CA ASN A 42 -0.74 -17.07 -1.45
C ASN A 42 -1.72 -16.01 -1.97
N GLY A 43 -1.69 -15.64 -3.26
CA GLY A 43 -2.64 -14.67 -3.82
C GLY A 43 -2.41 -13.25 -3.29
N CYS A 44 -3.46 -12.42 -3.23
CA CYS A 44 -3.34 -11.02 -2.82
C CYS A 44 -3.74 -10.78 -1.36
N LEU A 45 -3.14 -9.75 -0.75
CA LEU A 45 -3.36 -9.40 0.65
C LEU A 45 -4.82 -9.06 0.98
N ASP A 46 -5.59 -8.52 0.04
CA ASP A 46 -7.04 -8.26 0.23
C ASP A 46 -7.81 -9.54 0.62
N GLN A 47 -7.46 -10.68 0.01
CA GLN A 47 -8.09 -11.97 0.30
C GLN A 47 -7.78 -12.45 1.72
N TRP A 48 -6.61 -12.11 2.25
CA TRP A 48 -6.22 -12.49 3.61
C TRP A 48 -6.79 -11.55 4.67
N LEU A 49 -6.96 -10.27 4.36
CA LEU A 49 -7.54 -9.31 5.31
C LEU A 49 -9.07 -9.40 5.37
N HIS A 50 -9.73 -9.69 4.24
CA HIS A 50 -11.19 -9.54 4.12
C HIS A 50 -11.93 -10.74 3.53
N GLY A 51 -11.21 -11.76 3.05
CA GLY A 51 -11.82 -12.97 2.49
C GLY A 51 -12.15 -14.00 3.56
N ASP A 52 -12.90 -15.04 3.18
CA ASP A 52 -13.08 -16.24 3.98
C ASP A 52 -11.88 -17.17 3.76
N PRO A 53 -10.98 -17.32 4.74
CA PRO A 53 -9.80 -18.12 4.52
C PRO A 53 -10.09 -19.62 4.65
N PRO A 54 -9.38 -20.47 3.91
CA PRO A 54 -9.51 -21.93 4.01
C PRO A 54 -9.04 -22.50 5.37
N THR A 55 -8.34 -21.69 6.17
CA THR A 55 -7.85 -21.97 7.54
C THR A 55 -7.97 -20.67 8.36
N PRO A 56 -8.09 -20.70 9.70
CA PRO A 56 -8.22 -19.46 10.48
C PRO A 56 -7.06 -18.47 10.21
N VAL A 57 -7.35 -17.36 9.51
CA VAL A 57 -6.40 -16.28 9.13
C VAL A 57 -5.58 -15.78 10.30
N SER A 58 -6.17 -15.78 11.50
CA SER A 58 -5.57 -15.30 12.75
C SER A 58 -4.25 -15.99 13.10
N THR A 59 -4.00 -17.19 12.60
CA THR A 59 -2.73 -17.91 12.86
C THR A 59 -1.62 -17.62 11.85
N ARG A 60 -1.93 -17.01 10.69
CA ARG A 60 -0.96 -16.85 9.59
C ARG A 60 -0.59 -15.41 9.26
N LEU A 61 -1.45 -14.43 9.51
CA LEU A 61 -1.10 -13.00 9.42
C LEU A 61 -0.96 -12.39 10.81
N THR A 62 -0.04 -12.94 11.62
CA THR A 62 0.29 -12.38 12.94
C THR A 62 0.85 -10.96 12.83
N TRP A 63 0.92 -10.22 13.94
CA TRP A 63 1.45 -8.86 13.93
C TRP A 63 2.87 -8.77 13.33
N PRO A 64 3.83 -9.64 13.71
CA PRO A 64 5.16 -9.64 13.08
C PRO A 64 5.13 -9.84 11.56
N ILE A 65 4.24 -10.71 11.05
CA ILE A 65 4.10 -10.96 9.61
C ILE A 65 3.52 -9.72 8.91
N ARG A 66 2.53 -9.05 9.51
CA ARG A 66 1.97 -7.79 9.00
C ARG A 66 3.02 -6.68 8.94
N VAL A 67 3.86 -6.55 9.97
CA VAL A 67 4.97 -5.58 9.98
C VAL A 67 5.99 -5.90 8.88
N ASN A 68 6.42 -7.15 8.75
CA ASN A 68 7.37 -7.57 7.71
C ASN A 68 6.82 -7.37 6.30
N LEU A 69 5.55 -7.67 6.07
CA LEU A 69 4.88 -7.39 4.81
C LEU A 69 4.93 -5.91 4.45
N ILE A 70 4.64 -5.04 5.42
CA ILE A 70 4.65 -3.59 5.21
C ILE A 70 6.07 -3.07 4.94
N ARG A 71 7.09 -3.65 5.59
CA ARG A 71 8.50 -3.39 5.25
C ARG A 71 8.81 -3.77 3.80
N GLY A 72 8.37 -4.94 3.35
CA GLY A 72 8.56 -5.38 1.97
C GLY A 72 7.93 -4.41 0.96
N VAL A 73 6.68 -4.01 1.18
CA VAL A 73 6.03 -3.00 0.32
C VAL A 73 6.79 -1.67 0.37
N ALA A 74 7.25 -1.23 1.54
CA ALA A 74 8.03 0.00 1.68
C ALA A 74 9.34 -0.06 0.90
N ALA A 75 10.06 -1.18 0.97
CA ALA A 75 11.31 -1.41 0.24
C ALA A 75 11.09 -1.41 -1.28
N GLY A 76 10.05 -2.12 -1.76
CA GLY A 76 9.67 -2.11 -3.18
C GLY A 76 9.34 -0.70 -3.69
N LEU A 77 8.58 0.08 -2.92
CA LEU A 77 8.27 1.47 -3.26
C LEU A 77 9.50 2.38 -3.23
N ALA A 78 10.38 2.24 -2.23
CA ALA A 78 11.64 2.98 -2.17
C ALA A 78 12.52 2.69 -3.40
N TYR A 79 12.58 1.43 -3.83
CA TYR A 79 13.27 1.04 -5.06
C TYR A 79 12.65 1.70 -6.31
N LEU A 80 11.32 1.74 -6.43
CA LEU A 80 10.65 2.41 -7.55
C LEU A 80 10.90 3.92 -7.59
N HIS A 81 10.87 4.57 -6.42
CA HIS A 81 10.99 6.02 -6.30
C HIS A 81 12.43 6.52 -6.42
N ASP A 82 13.39 5.79 -5.83
CA ASP A 82 14.77 6.27 -5.67
C ASP A 82 15.82 5.31 -6.24
N GLY A 83 15.52 4.01 -6.37
CA GLY A 83 16.39 3.02 -7.03
C GLY A 83 16.31 3.02 -8.56
N CYS A 84 15.16 3.34 -9.13
CA CYS A 84 14.94 3.33 -10.57
C CYS A 84 15.36 4.65 -11.26
N ARG A 85 15.86 4.54 -12.50
CA ARG A 85 16.16 5.68 -13.37
C ARG A 85 15.59 5.43 -14.78
N PRO A 86 14.57 6.19 -15.23
CA PRO A 86 13.84 7.23 -14.48
C PRO A 86 13.04 6.65 -13.30
N LYS A 87 12.67 7.52 -12.35
CA LYS A 87 11.82 7.15 -11.21
C LYS A 87 10.47 6.63 -11.70
N ILE A 88 9.88 5.69 -10.98
CA ILE A 88 8.57 5.11 -11.29
C ILE A 88 7.60 5.47 -10.17
N ILE A 89 6.41 5.97 -10.54
CA ILE A 89 5.28 6.22 -9.63
C ILE A 89 4.24 5.13 -9.92
N HIS A 90 3.86 4.34 -8.91
CA HIS A 90 2.97 3.19 -9.04
C HIS A 90 1.51 3.61 -9.29
N ARG A 91 1.00 4.54 -8.46
CA ARG A 91 -0.33 5.15 -8.48
C ARG A 91 -1.51 4.29 -8.06
N ASP A 92 -1.32 2.99 -7.82
CA ASP A 92 -2.40 2.10 -7.34
C ASP A 92 -1.95 1.15 -6.22
N ILE A 93 -1.27 1.70 -5.21
CA ILE A 93 -0.92 0.93 -4.01
C ILE A 93 -2.18 0.67 -3.19
N LYS A 94 -2.50 -0.62 -2.99
CA LYS A 94 -3.67 -1.12 -2.25
C LYS A 94 -3.49 -2.61 -1.95
N ALA A 95 -4.27 -3.16 -1.01
CA ALA A 95 -4.12 -4.56 -0.60
C ALA A 95 -4.29 -5.58 -1.74
N SER A 96 -5.19 -5.33 -2.70
CA SER A 96 -5.39 -6.26 -3.82
C SER A 96 -4.21 -6.29 -4.81
N ASN A 97 -3.32 -5.30 -4.75
CA ASN A 97 -2.13 -5.17 -5.61
C ASN A 97 -0.84 -5.52 -4.86
N VAL A 98 -0.96 -6.13 -3.68
CA VAL A 98 0.15 -6.73 -2.93
C VAL A 98 -0.07 -8.24 -2.92
N LEU A 99 0.81 -8.98 -3.58
CA LEU A 99 0.78 -10.44 -3.64
C LEU A 99 1.70 -11.05 -2.57
N LEU A 100 1.36 -12.24 -2.08
CA LEU A 100 2.08 -12.94 -1.02
C LEU A 100 2.66 -14.25 -1.52
N ASP A 101 3.97 -14.45 -1.37
CA ASP A 101 4.61 -15.72 -1.69
C ASP A 101 4.41 -16.78 -0.60
N GLU A 102 5.04 -17.94 -0.75
CA GLU A 102 4.93 -19.08 0.19
C GLU A 102 5.38 -18.70 1.62
N GLU A 103 6.34 -17.77 1.73
CA GLU A 103 6.89 -17.23 2.98
C GLU A 103 6.17 -15.97 3.48
N PHE A 104 5.02 -15.61 2.90
CA PHE A 104 4.25 -14.40 3.19
C PHE A 104 5.03 -13.09 2.94
N GLN A 105 6.04 -13.11 2.07
CA GLN A 105 6.73 -11.90 1.63
C GLN A 105 5.89 -11.16 0.59
N ALA A 106 5.91 -9.83 0.72
CA ALA A 106 5.11 -8.93 -0.09
C ALA A 106 5.74 -8.65 -1.45
N HIS A 107 4.93 -8.77 -2.51
CA HIS A 107 5.30 -8.45 -3.88
C HIS A 107 4.31 -7.43 -4.46
N ILE A 108 4.77 -6.24 -4.79
CA ILE A 108 3.95 -5.22 -5.44
C ILE A 108 3.63 -5.67 -6.87
N ALA A 109 2.36 -5.58 -7.25
CA ALA A 109 1.85 -5.98 -8.56
C ALA A 109 0.94 -4.90 -9.18
N ASP A 110 0.53 -5.13 -10.43
CA ASP A 110 -0.36 -4.27 -11.23
C ASP A 110 0.20 -2.85 -11.44
N PHE A 111 1.09 -2.76 -12.42
CA PHE A 111 1.72 -1.51 -12.85
C PHE A 111 0.96 -0.82 -13.99
N GLY A 112 -0.31 -1.18 -14.23
CA GLY A 112 -1.09 -0.63 -15.35
C GLY A 112 -1.26 0.90 -15.28
N LEU A 113 -1.29 1.46 -14.06
CA LEU A 113 -1.36 2.91 -13.86
C LEU A 113 0.00 3.61 -13.75
N ALA A 114 1.10 2.85 -13.70
CA ALA A 114 2.42 3.36 -13.39
C ALA A 114 2.90 4.44 -14.38
N ARG A 115 3.68 5.40 -13.90
CA ARG A 115 4.24 6.49 -14.70
C ARG A 115 5.70 6.70 -14.39
N ARG A 116 6.49 6.94 -15.45
CA ARG A 116 7.92 7.26 -15.35
C ARG A 116 8.12 8.76 -15.27
N VAL A 117 9.04 9.20 -14.42
CA VAL A 117 9.43 10.61 -14.28
C VAL A 117 10.72 10.82 -15.06
N ASP A 118 10.57 11.09 -16.37
CA ASP A 118 11.73 11.16 -17.29
C ASP A 118 12.64 12.36 -17.03
N ASN A 119 12.11 13.45 -16.48
CA ASN A 119 12.89 14.62 -16.09
C ASN A 119 13.10 14.67 -14.57
N PRO A 120 14.33 14.53 -14.06
CA PRO A 120 14.63 14.57 -12.62
C PRO A 120 14.22 15.88 -11.94
N SER A 121 14.10 16.99 -12.68
CA SER A 121 13.63 18.27 -12.12
C SER A 121 12.12 18.35 -11.97
N HIS A 122 11.37 17.39 -12.52
CA HIS A 122 9.92 17.32 -12.36
C HIS A 122 9.57 16.53 -11.10
N SER A 123 8.84 17.17 -10.18
CA SER A 123 8.28 16.52 -8.99
C SER A 123 7.00 15.72 -9.28
N HIS A 124 6.48 15.79 -10.51
CA HIS A 124 5.19 15.21 -10.88
C HIS A 124 5.11 14.84 -12.37
N VAL A 125 4.14 13.99 -12.70
CA VAL A 125 3.74 13.66 -14.08
C VAL A 125 2.29 14.07 -14.28
N SER A 126 2.01 14.90 -15.29
CA SER A 126 0.63 15.27 -15.64
C SER A 126 -0.11 14.08 -16.23
N THR A 127 -1.22 13.65 -15.62
CA THR A 127 -1.99 12.47 -16.04
C THR A 127 -3.44 12.55 -15.54
N GLN A 128 -4.35 11.79 -16.16
CA GLN A 128 -5.72 11.62 -15.69
C GLN A 128 -5.76 11.13 -14.24
N VAL A 129 -6.77 11.59 -13.49
CA VAL A 129 -7.11 11.04 -12.18
C VAL A 129 -7.39 9.55 -12.36
N ALA A 130 -6.62 8.73 -11.64
CA ALA A 130 -6.73 7.28 -11.63
C ALA A 130 -6.16 6.77 -10.31
N GLY A 131 -6.65 5.62 -9.85
CA GLY A 131 -6.34 5.03 -8.56
C GLY A 131 -7.61 4.52 -7.88
N THR A 132 -7.47 3.90 -6.72
CA THR A 132 -8.57 3.27 -6.00
C THR A 132 -9.14 4.17 -4.90
N MET A 133 -10.48 4.30 -4.87
CA MET A 133 -11.17 5.06 -3.82
C MET A 133 -10.82 4.53 -2.43
N GLY A 134 -10.55 5.44 -1.49
CA GLY A 134 -10.03 5.12 -0.15
C GLY A 134 -8.52 5.27 -0.04
N TYR A 135 -7.76 4.97 -1.10
CA TYR A 135 -6.28 5.10 -1.11
C TYR A 135 -5.79 6.36 -1.81
N MET A 136 -6.66 7.02 -2.58
CA MET A 136 -6.27 8.22 -3.33
C MET A 136 -5.94 9.39 -2.39
N PRO A 137 -4.80 10.05 -2.59
CA PRO A 137 -4.41 11.20 -1.79
C PRO A 137 -5.35 12.39 -2.05
N PRO A 138 -5.54 13.28 -1.06
CA PRO A 138 -6.51 14.38 -1.15
C PRO A 138 -6.21 15.33 -2.31
N GLU A 139 -4.93 15.59 -2.61
CA GLU A 139 -4.53 16.50 -3.69
C GLU A 139 -4.83 15.98 -5.10
N TYR A 140 -5.16 14.69 -5.27
CA TYR A 140 -5.58 14.16 -6.57
C TYR A 140 -6.99 14.62 -6.97
N LYS A 141 -7.80 15.13 -6.02
CA LYS A 141 -9.11 15.71 -6.32
C LYS A 141 -9.00 17.03 -7.08
N ASP A 142 -7.93 17.79 -6.82
CA ASP A 142 -7.71 19.12 -7.38
C ASP A 142 -6.72 19.12 -8.55
N GLY A 143 -6.07 17.98 -8.83
CA GLY A 143 -4.92 17.92 -9.72
C GLY A 143 -4.84 16.68 -10.60
N LEU A 144 -4.51 16.89 -11.87
CA LEU A 144 -4.12 15.87 -12.84
C LEU A 144 -2.62 15.52 -12.71
N ARG A 145 -2.12 15.23 -11.50
CA ARG A 145 -0.68 15.08 -11.23
C ARG A 145 -0.38 13.82 -10.43
N ALA A 146 0.42 12.92 -10.98
CA ALA A 146 1.00 11.80 -10.25
C ALA A 146 2.31 12.23 -9.58
N THR A 147 2.49 11.89 -8.31
CA THR A 147 3.73 12.15 -7.55
C THR A 147 4.13 10.93 -6.75
N THR A 148 5.42 10.81 -6.41
CA THR A 148 5.87 9.78 -5.44
C THR A 148 5.21 9.96 -4.08
N LYS A 149 4.94 11.21 -3.66
CA LYS A 149 4.20 11.51 -2.43
C LYS A 149 2.75 11.03 -2.45
N GLY A 150 2.16 10.85 -3.63
CA GLY A 150 0.85 10.20 -3.79
C GLY A 150 0.92 8.71 -3.43
N ASP A 151 1.95 8.01 -3.90
CA ASP A 151 2.19 6.60 -3.51
C ASP A 151 2.46 6.47 -2.00
N VAL A 152 3.20 7.43 -1.40
CA VAL A 152 3.44 7.46 0.06
C VAL A 152 2.12 7.54 0.84
N TYR A 153 1.18 8.37 0.38
CA TYR A 153 -0.15 8.45 1.01
C TYR A 153 -0.91 7.12 0.88
N SER A 154 -0.98 6.55 -0.33
CA SER A 154 -1.66 5.28 -0.55
C SER A 154 -1.03 4.14 0.27
N PHE A 155 0.29 4.15 0.44
CA PHE A 155 1.01 3.25 1.34
C PHE A 155 0.61 3.46 2.81
N GLY A 156 0.51 4.70 3.29
CA GLY A 156 0.04 4.97 4.64
C GLY A 156 -1.38 4.47 4.90
N VAL A 157 -2.27 4.57 3.90
CA VAL A 157 -3.62 3.97 3.97
C VAL A 157 -3.54 2.44 4.01
N LEU A 158 -2.67 1.82 3.20
CA LEU A 158 -2.43 0.38 3.24
C LEU A 158 -1.93 -0.09 4.61
N MET A 159 -1.03 0.68 5.26
CA MET A 159 -0.60 0.39 6.64
C MET A 159 -1.79 0.34 7.60
N LEU A 160 -2.69 1.34 7.53
CA LEU A 160 -3.88 1.37 8.39
C LEU A 160 -4.80 0.18 8.11
N GLU A 161 -5.02 -0.15 6.85
CA GLU A 161 -5.80 -1.33 6.46
C GLU A 161 -5.20 -2.62 7.04
N VAL A 162 -3.88 -2.79 6.92
CA VAL A 162 -3.17 -3.96 7.45
C VAL A 162 -3.25 -4.02 8.98
N ALA A 163 -3.09 -2.91 9.69
CA ALA A 163 -3.16 -2.93 11.15
C ALA A 163 -4.59 -3.18 11.68
N THR A 164 -5.60 -2.65 10.99
CA THR A 164 -6.99 -2.62 11.49
C THR A 164 -7.86 -3.75 10.94
N GLY A 165 -7.48 -4.38 9.83
CA GLY A 165 -8.35 -5.30 9.09
C GLY A 165 -9.59 -4.61 8.50
N ARG A 166 -9.59 -3.27 8.39
CA ARG A 166 -10.74 -2.50 7.90
C ARG A 166 -10.51 -1.98 6.49
N ARG A 167 -11.53 -2.12 5.64
CA ARG A 167 -11.50 -1.62 4.26
C ARG A 167 -11.45 -0.08 4.23
N PRO A 168 -10.47 0.55 3.55
CA PRO A 168 -10.33 2.02 3.51
C PRO A 168 -11.48 2.78 2.84
N ASN A 169 -12.28 2.10 2.00
CA ASN A 169 -13.42 2.67 1.30
C ASN A 169 -14.73 2.59 2.10
N LEU A 170 -14.72 1.99 3.29
CA LEU A 170 -15.87 1.90 4.19
C LEU A 170 -15.66 2.80 5.40
N ALA A 171 -16.75 3.38 5.89
CA ALA A 171 -16.71 4.15 7.13
C ALA A 171 -16.58 3.21 8.34
N VAL A 172 -15.90 3.70 9.37
CA VAL A 172 -15.77 3.07 10.68
C VAL A 172 -16.90 3.56 11.57
N GLU A 173 -17.58 2.61 12.21
CA GLU A 173 -18.56 2.89 13.26
C GLU A 173 -17.87 3.19 14.58
N GLU A 174 -17.90 4.45 14.98
CA GLU A 174 -17.47 4.88 16.30
C GLU A 174 -18.69 5.07 17.21
N LYS A 175 -18.68 4.44 18.38
CA LYS A 175 -19.72 4.60 19.41
C LYS A 175 -19.22 5.56 20.47
N GLU A 176 -19.82 6.73 20.54
CA GLU A 176 -19.52 7.73 21.57
C GLU A 176 -20.80 8.13 22.28
N ASN A 177 -20.85 7.97 23.61
CA ASN A 177 -21.99 8.32 24.46
C ASN A 177 -23.36 7.78 23.97
N GLY A 178 -23.37 6.57 23.42
CA GLY A 178 -24.60 5.92 22.90
C GLY A 178 -25.02 6.37 21.50
N THR A 179 -24.27 7.28 20.86
CA THR A 179 -24.48 7.69 19.46
C THR A 179 -23.48 6.96 18.56
N VAL A 180 -23.94 6.44 17.42
CA VAL A 180 -23.08 5.85 16.39
C VAL A 180 -22.73 6.91 15.35
N ARG A 181 -21.45 7.17 15.15
CA ARG A 181 -20.94 8.05 14.10
C ARG A 181 -20.15 7.23 13.09
N GLN A 182 -20.30 7.59 11.81
CA GLN A 182 -19.51 7.04 10.71
C GLN A 182 -18.32 7.97 10.45
N VAL A 183 -17.10 7.44 10.54
CA VAL A 183 -15.84 8.18 10.37
C VAL A 183 -14.97 7.47 9.33
N TRP A 184 -14.31 8.20 8.42
CA TRP A 184 -13.40 7.56 7.46
C TRP A 184 -12.16 6.99 8.17
N LEU A 185 -11.61 5.87 7.67
CA LEU A 185 -10.49 5.16 8.29
C LEU A 185 -9.30 6.07 8.62
N VAL A 186 -8.95 6.97 7.69
CA VAL A 186 -7.84 7.93 7.86
C VAL A 186 -8.09 8.90 9.01
N ASP A 187 -9.30 9.46 9.09
CA ASP A 187 -9.66 10.44 10.14
C ASP A 187 -9.75 9.75 11.50
N TRP A 188 -10.31 8.55 11.54
CA TRP A 188 -10.40 7.74 12.75
C TRP A 188 -9.01 7.35 13.28
N ALA A 189 -8.09 6.92 12.40
CA ALA A 189 -6.73 6.60 12.80
C ALA A 189 -5.98 7.81 13.36
N ARG A 190 -6.10 8.98 12.73
CA ARG A 190 -5.52 10.24 13.23
C ARG A 190 -6.06 10.60 14.62
N GLN A 191 -7.35 10.43 14.85
CA GLN A 191 -7.99 10.66 16.15
C GLN A 191 -7.42 9.73 17.23
N LEU A 192 -7.29 8.43 16.93
CA LEU A 192 -6.75 7.46 17.88
C LEU A 192 -5.29 7.74 18.24
N VAL A 193 -4.45 8.11 17.25
CA VAL A 193 -3.06 8.52 17.50
C VAL A 193 -3.00 9.77 18.37
N GLY A 194 -3.85 10.77 18.08
CA GLY A 194 -3.94 11.99 18.90
C GLY A 194 -4.38 11.74 20.35
N GLN A 195 -5.04 10.62 20.62
CA GLN A 195 -5.54 10.21 21.94
C GLN A 195 -4.67 9.12 22.60
N GLY A 196 -3.66 8.59 21.92
CA GLY A 196 -2.84 7.47 22.41
C GLY A 196 -3.62 6.15 22.57
N ARG A 197 -4.64 5.94 21.72
CA ARG A 197 -5.60 4.81 21.73
C ARG A 197 -5.41 3.85 20.55
N GLU A 198 -4.22 3.80 19.98
CA GLU A 198 -3.91 3.04 18.75
C GLU A 198 -4.18 1.54 18.90
N MET A 199 -3.98 0.99 20.10
CA MET A 199 -4.27 -0.42 20.40
C MET A 199 -5.73 -0.79 20.18
N GLU A 200 -6.67 0.15 20.32
CA GLU A 200 -8.10 -0.10 20.10
C GLU A 200 -8.45 -0.27 18.62
N ALA A 201 -7.56 0.20 17.72
CA ALA A 201 -7.75 0.09 16.29
C ALA A 201 -7.26 -1.25 15.72
N VAL A 202 -6.38 -1.94 16.44
CA VAL A 202 -5.77 -3.19 15.97
C VAL A 202 -6.87 -4.23 15.69
N ASP A 203 -6.70 -4.94 14.59
CA ASP A 203 -7.56 -6.05 14.19
C ASP A 203 -7.75 -7.05 15.34
N GLN A 204 -8.99 -7.18 15.81
CA GLN A 204 -9.37 -8.01 16.95
C GLN A 204 -9.22 -9.51 16.69
N THR A 205 -8.97 -9.90 15.44
CA THR A 205 -8.71 -11.30 15.07
C THR A 205 -7.25 -11.70 15.28
N LEU A 206 -6.34 -10.75 15.51
CA LEU A 206 -4.94 -11.02 15.77
C LEU A 206 -4.73 -11.75 17.10
N THR A 207 -3.79 -12.71 17.10
CA THR A 207 -3.26 -13.27 18.33
C THR A 207 -2.40 -12.23 19.06
N GLU A 208 -2.29 -12.34 20.38
CA GLU A 208 -1.42 -11.46 21.20
C GLU A 208 0.08 -11.62 20.90
N ASP A 209 0.46 -12.66 20.14
CA ASP A 209 1.85 -12.93 19.77
C ASP A 209 2.49 -11.77 18.98
N GLY A 210 3.57 -11.22 19.52
CA GLY A 210 4.31 -10.09 18.97
C GLY A 210 3.57 -8.74 18.98
N LEU A 211 2.34 -8.67 19.51
CA LEU A 211 1.53 -7.45 19.51
C LEU A 211 1.89 -6.53 20.69
N GLU A 212 3.07 -5.91 20.61
CA GLU A 212 3.57 -5.03 21.67
C GLU A 212 3.08 -3.58 21.51
N PRO A 213 2.58 -2.90 22.57
CA PRO A 213 2.10 -1.53 22.47
C PRO A 213 3.09 -0.51 21.87
N PRO A 214 4.40 -0.56 22.15
CA PRO A 214 5.36 0.33 21.50
C PRO A 214 5.44 0.12 19.98
N SER A 215 5.45 -1.14 19.51
CA SER A 215 5.49 -1.48 18.09
C SER A 215 4.23 -0.98 17.38
N VAL A 216 3.04 -1.21 17.97
CA VAL A 216 1.77 -0.72 17.43
C VAL A 216 1.74 0.82 17.36
N LYS A 217 2.11 1.50 18.43
CA LYS A 217 2.11 2.97 18.48
C LYS A 217 3.02 3.57 17.41
N GLU A 218 4.22 3.03 17.26
CA GLU A 218 5.16 3.51 16.26
C GLU A 218 4.69 3.19 14.84
N PHE A 219 4.11 2.02 14.60
CA PHE A 219 3.49 1.66 13.33
C PHE A 219 2.41 2.67 12.91
N PHE A 220 1.47 3.00 13.81
CA PHE A 220 0.42 3.99 13.55
C PHE A 220 1.00 5.41 13.39
N ARG A 221 2.03 5.77 14.15
CA ARG A 221 2.73 7.06 13.99
C ARG A 221 3.33 7.20 12.59
N ILE A 222 3.99 6.15 12.09
CA ILE A 222 4.57 6.11 10.73
C ILE A 222 3.45 6.20 9.69
N ALA A 223 2.38 5.41 9.84
CA ALA A 223 1.22 5.47 8.93
C ALA A 223 0.62 6.89 8.87
N CYS A 224 0.42 7.54 10.03
CA CYS A 224 -0.08 8.90 10.12
C CYS A 224 0.85 9.94 9.47
N SER A 225 2.17 9.75 9.54
CA SER A 225 3.12 10.62 8.84
C SER A 225 3.04 10.49 7.31
N CYS A 226 2.70 9.30 6.81
CA CYS A 226 2.56 9.02 5.39
C CYS A 226 1.26 9.60 4.81
N ILE A 227 0.18 9.65 5.59
CA ILE A 227 -1.14 10.13 5.16
C ILE A 227 -1.37 11.62 5.44
N THR A 228 -0.36 12.41 5.79
CA THR A 228 -0.50 13.87 6.00
C THR A 228 -1.08 14.56 4.76
N ASP A 229 -2.00 15.51 4.94
CA ASP A 229 -2.67 16.18 3.82
C ASP A 229 -1.68 16.95 2.94
N ASN A 230 -0.71 17.63 3.56
CA ASN A 230 0.38 18.31 2.85
C ASN A 230 1.40 17.28 2.29
N PRO A 231 1.52 17.12 0.95
CA PRO A 231 2.47 16.17 0.36
C PRO A 231 3.94 16.48 0.69
N GLY A 232 4.26 17.74 1.01
CA GLY A 232 5.59 18.17 1.40
C GLY A 232 6.06 17.58 2.71
N GLU A 233 5.13 17.33 3.64
CA GLU A 233 5.41 16.81 4.99
C GLU A 233 5.48 15.28 5.05
N ARG A 234 4.99 14.59 4.02
CA ARG A 234 5.09 13.13 3.93
C ARG A 234 6.57 12.70 3.81
N PRO A 235 7.01 11.64 4.49
CA PRO A 235 8.39 11.15 4.38
C PRO A 235 8.72 10.62 2.97
N LEU A 236 10.01 10.40 2.68
CA LEU A 236 10.40 9.57 1.53
C LEU A 236 10.22 8.09 1.89
N MET A 237 9.99 7.23 0.90
CA MET A 237 9.85 5.79 1.18
C MET A 237 11.13 5.17 1.75
N ALA A 238 12.31 5.68 1.40
CA ALA A 238 13.57 5.28 2.03
C ALA A 238 13.63 5.62 3.54
N ASP A 239 13.08 6.78 3.93
CA ASP A 239 12.96 7.14 5.35
C ASP A 239 11.95 6.24 6.05
N VAL A 240 10.83 5.92 5.38
CA VAL A 240 9.81 4.99 5.90
C VAL A 240 10.38 3.60 6.16
N VAL A 241 11.20 3.06 5.24
CA VAL A 241 11.93 1.80 5.47
C VAL A 241 12.76 1.90 6.76
N SER A 242 13.55 2.96 6.90
CA SER A 242 14.41 3.18 8.07
C SER A 242 13.61 3.33 9.37
N MET A 243 12.42 3.94 9.32
CA MET A 243 11.51 4.06 10.46
C MET A 243 10.86 2.72 10.83
N LEU A 244 10.62 1.84 9.87
CA LEU A 244 10.01 0.53 10.09
C LEU A 244 11.00 -0.51 10.57
N ASP A 245 12.30 -0.41 10.26
CA ASP A 245 13.34 -1.38 10.61
C ASP A 245 13.42 -1.77 12.11
N PRO A 246 13.16 -0.86 13.09
CA PRO A 246 13.21 -1.21 14.51
C PRO A 246 11.99 -1.98 15.04
N LEU A 247 10.90 -2.10 14.25
CA LEU A 247 9.61 -2.68 14.68
C LEU A 247 9.53 -4.20 14.86
#